data_AF-A0A349FGG2-F1
#
_entry.id   AF-A0A349FGG2-F1
#
_cell.length_a   1.000
_cell.length_b   1.000
_cell.length_c   1.000
_cell.angle_alpha   90.00
_cell.angle_beta   90.00
_cell.angle_gamma   90.00
#
_symmetry.space_group_name_H-M   'P 1'
#
loop_
_entity.id
_entity.type
_entity.pdbx_description
1 polymer ?
#
loop_
_entity_poly.entity_id
_entity_poly.type
_entity_poly.pdbx_seq_one_letter_code
_entity_poly.pdbx_strand_id
1 'polypeptide(L)'
;MNLTIRTRLYILSFIPLLLMAIGVMGVAYVKTTNLTAQQVEVTSSTMMLQKKSELKTYVQMAKSAVQPFLTRGASLEEALPTLRELEYGSDGYIFGYDSKGIRIVMGKHDKGIGESYFDLQDQQGNYLIRELITNAKTGDYTTYYFPKPGETKALPKLSYSIYIPEWDLMLGTGFYTDDIDAVIADMNSNANSALENTLAAIAMFCFAI
;
A
#
# COMPACT_ATOMS: atom_id res chain seq x y z
N MET A 1 -49.98 -1.70 40.57
CA MET A 1 -50.66 -0.76 39.64
C MET A 1 -51.33 -1.61 38.55
N ASN A 2 -52.66 -1.65 38.48
CA ASN A 2 -53.34 -2.49 37.50
C ASN A 2 -53.29 -1.83 36.12
N LEU A 3 -52.53 -2.42 35.19
CA LEU A 3 -52.48 -1.98 33.79
C LEU A 3 -53.86 -2.09 33.14
N THR A 4 -54.28 -1.05 32.43
CA THR A 4 -55.53 -1.07 31.65
C THR A 4 -55.44 -2.07 30.50
N ILE A 5 -56.58 -2.62 30.05
CA ILE A 5 -56.64 -3.58 28.93
C ILE A 5 -55.97 -3.01 27.67
N ARG A 6 -56.13 -1.70 27.41
CA ARG A 6 -55.48 -1.01 26.27
C ARG A 6 -53.96 -1.01 26.37
N THR A 7 -53.42 -0.72 27.57
CA THR A 7 -51.97 -0.73 27.80
C THR A 7 -51.38 -2.12 27.63
N ARG A 8 -52.10 -3.16 28.05
CA ARG A 8 -51.67 -4.57 27.86
C ARG A 8 -51.64 -4.95 26.38
N LEU A 9 -52.61 -4.50 25.59
CA LEU A 9 -52.64 -4.72 24.15
C LEU A 9 -51.47 -4.04 23.44
N TYR A 10 -51.16 -2.78 23.76
CA TYR A 10 -50.00 -2.08 23.18
C TYR A 10 -48.67 -2.73 23.55
N ILE A 11 -48.49 -3.15 24.80
CA ILE A 11 -47.28 -3.87 25.25
C ILE A 11 -47.10 -5.17 24.46
N LEU A 12 -48.17 -5.92 24.22
CA LEU A 12 -48.11 -7.20 23.51
C LEU A 12 -47.79 -7.05 22.02
N SER A 13 -48.15 -5.91 21.41
CA SER A 13 -47.90 -5.63 19.98
C SER A 13 -46.56 -4.94 19.73
N PHE A 14 -46.23 -3.88 20.48
CA PHE A 14 -45.07 -3.03 20.19
C PHE A 14 -43.75 -3.55 20.77
N ILE A 15 -43.77 -4.23 21.93
CA ILE A 15 -42.52 -4.70 22.55
C ILE A 15 -41.81 -5.77 21.69
N PRO A 16 -42.49 -6.83 21.19
CA PRO A 16 -41.84 -7.82 20.33
C PRO A 16 -41.26 -7.21 19.04
N LEU A 17 -41.96 -6.21 18.47
CA LEU A 17 -41.50 -5.49 17.28
C LEU A 17 -40.20 -4.72 17.56
N LEU A 18 -40.15 -3.96 18.66
CA LEU A 18 -38.96 -3.23 19.08
C LEU A 18 -37.79 -4.17 19.40
N LEU A 19 -38.05 -5.29 20.07
CA LEU A 19 -37.02 -6.29 20.37
C LEU A 19 -36.45 -6.91 19.09
N MET A 20 -37.30 -7.23 18.12
CA MET A 20 -36.85 -7.74 16.82
C MET A 20 -36.02 -6.70 16.08
N ALA A 21 -36.45 -5.43 16.07
CA ALA A 21 -35.72 -4.33 15.43
C ALA A 21 -34.32 -4.15 16.04
N ILE A 22 -34.21 -4.12 17.37
CA ILE A 22 -32.93 -4.04 18.08
C ILE A 22 -32.05 -5.25 17.76
N GLY A 23 -32.63 -6.45 17.71
CA GLY A 23 -31.91 -7.67 17.32
C GLY A 23 -31.35 -7.59 15.89
N VAL A 24 -32.17 -7.19 14.92
CA VAL A 24 -31.76 -7.02 13.52
C VAL A 24 -30.71 -5.93 13.38
N MET A 25 -30.86 -4.79 14.05
CA MET A 25 -29.85 -3.72 14.09
C MET A 25 -28.52 -4.21 14.67
N GLY A 26 -28.56 -4.98 15.77
CA GLY A 26 -27.37 -5.56 16.37
C GLY A 26 -26.66 -6.55 15.44
N VAL A 27 -27.41 -7.43 14.78
CA VAL A 27 -26.85 -8.37 13.80
C VAL A 27 -26.28 -7.64 12.59
N ALA A 28 -26.98 -6.63 12.05
CA ALA A 28 -26.51 -5.82 10.94
C ALA A 28 -25.20 -5.10 11.31
N TYR A 29 -25.12 -4.51 12.50
CA TYR A 29 -23.92 -3.86 13.01
C TYR A 29 -22.73 -4.83 13.09
N VAL A 30 -22.91 -5.99 13.74
CA VAL A 30 -21.84 -6.98 13.92
C VAL A 30 -21.43 -7.60 12.57
N LYS A 31 -22.39 -7.90 11.69
CA LYS A 31 -22.09 -8.54 10.41
C LYS A 31 -21.35 -7.58 9.47
N THR A 32 -21.81 -6.33 9.37
CA THR A 32 -21.18 -5.32 8.51
C THR A 32 -19.77 -5.00 8.98
N THR A 33 -19.57 -4.76 10.28
CA THR A 33 -18.22 -4.46 10.81
C THR A 33 -17.23 -5.62 10.59
N ASN A 34 -17.65 -6.87 10.84
CA ASN A 34 -16.80 -8.04 10.59
C ASN A 34 -16.51 -8.23 9.09
N LEU A 35 -17.51 -8.07 8.22
CA LEU A 35 -17.33 -8.19 6.77
C LEU A 35 -16.40 -7.09 6.24
N THR A 36 -16.56 -5.85 6.70
CA THR A 36 -15.68 -4.74 6.32
C THR A 36 -14.24 -5.02 6.75
N ALA A 37 -14.02 -5.46 7.99
CA ALA A 37 -12.69 -5.81 8.48
C ALA A 37 -12.05 -6.94 7.64
N GLN A 38 -12.82 -8.00 7.34
CA GLN A 38 -12.35 -9.08 6.47
C GLN A 38 -12.04 -8.60 5.05
N GLN A 39 -12.90 -7.77 4.48
CA GLN A 39 -12.72 -7.24 3.13
C GLN A 39 -11.51 -6.31 3.05
N VAL A 40 -11.28 -5.46 4.06
CA VAL A 40 -10.10 -4.60 4.15
C VAL A 40 -8.83 -5.45 4.21
N GLU A 41 -8.80 -6.50 5.04
CA GLU A 41 -7.65 -7.39 5.16
C GLU A 41 -7.33 -8.12 3.84
N VAL A 42 -8.36 -8.69 3.20
CA VAL A 42 -8.21 -9.40 1.92
C VAL A 42 -7.79 -8.45 0.80
N THR A 43 -8.42 -7.27 0.72
CA THR A 43 -8.09 -6.28 -0.31
C THR A 43 -6.67 -5.76 -0.11
N SER A 44 -6.29 -5.36 1.10
CA SER A 44 -4.95 -4.86 1.43
C SER A 44 -3.87 -5.89 1.12
N SER A 45 -4.04 -7.13 1.59
CA SER A 45 -3.09 -8.21 1.34
C SER A 45 -2.97 -8.55 -0.16
N THR A 46 -4.09 -8.60 -0.88
CA THR A 46 -4.10 -8.85 -2.33
C THR A 46 -3.41 -7.74 -3.11
N MET A 47 -3.72 -6.47 -2.80
CA MET A 47 -3.07 -5.32 -3.42
C MET A 47 -1.56 -5.31 -3.13
N MET A 48 -1.17 -5.59 -1.90
CA MET A 48 0.24 -5.68 -1.51
C MET A 48 0.97 -6.80 -2.25
N LEU A 49 0.35 -7.97 -2.40
CA LEU A 49 0.90 -9.10 -3.17
C LEU A 49 1.05 -8.74 -4.66
N GLN A 50 0.05 -8.09 -5.25
CA GLN A 50 0.11 -7.60 -6.63
C GLN A 50 1.27 -6.60 -6.80
N LYS A 51 1.37 -5.60 -5.93
CA LYS A 51 2.46 -4.61 -5.95
C LYS A 51 3.83 -5.26 -5.80
N LYS A 52 3.98 -6.22 -4.91
CA LYS A 52 5.22 -7.01 -4.78
C LYS A 52 5.57 -7.72 -6.08
N SER A 53 4.60 -8.40 -6.71
CA SER A 53 4.82 -9.08 -7.99
C SER A 53 5.16 -8.12 -9.13
N GLU A 54 4.50 -6.96 -9.18
CA GLU A 54 4.77 -5.90 -10.13
C GLU A 54 6.21 -5.38 -9.99
N LEU A 55 6.65 -5.05 -8.77
CA LEU A 55 8.01 -4.58 -8.49
C LEU A 55 9.07 -5.57 -8.96
N LYS A 56 8.88 -6.86 -8.66
CA LYS A 56 9.78 -7.91 -9.15
C LYS A 56 9.82 -7.92 -10.68
N THR A 57 8.67 -7.80 -11.33
CA THR A 57 8.57 -7.78 -12.79
C THR A 57 9.29 -6.57 -13.38
N TYR A 58 9.10 -5.36 -12.83
CA TYR A 58 9.78 -4.15 -13.30
C TYR A 58 11.30 -4.24 -13.17
N VAL A 59 11.81 -4.75 -12.04
CA VAL A 59 13.26 -4.93 -11.86
C VAL A 59 13.81 -6.00 -12.81
N GLN A 60 13.09 -7.09 -13.08
CA GLN A 60 13.51 -8.09 -14.06
C GLN A 60 13.51 -7.53 -15.50
N MET A 61 12.54 -6.68 -15.85
CA MET A 61 12.55 -5.98 -17.13
C MET A 61 13.74 -5.02 -17.22
N ALA A 62 14.05 -4.28 -16.15
CA ALA A 62 15.22 -3.41 -16.11
C ALA A 62 16.52 -4.20 -16.29
N LYS A 63 16.68 -5.33 -15.59
CA LYS A 63 17.80 -6.26 -15.77
C LYS A 63 17.88 -6.78 -17.21
N SER A 64 16.74 -7.16 -17.79
CA SER A 64 16.67 -7.70 -19.16
C SER A 64 17.05 -6.65 -20.20
N ALA A 65 16.64 -5.39 -20.00
CA ALA A 65 16.97 -4.28 -20.88
C ALA A 65 18.48 -4.02 -20.94
N VAL A 66 19.19 -4.24 -19.82
CA VAL A 66 20.65 -4.07 -19.75
C VAL A 66 21.43 -5.37 -20.02
N GLN A 67 20.75 -6.51 -20.14
CA GLN A 67 21.40 -7.81 -20.36
C GLN A 67 22.33 -7.85 -21.58
N PRO A 68 22.00 -7.24 -22.75
CA PRO A 68 22.93 -7.21 -23.89
C PRO A 68 24.24 -6.47 -23.59
N PHE A 69 24.21 -5.46 -22.71
CA PHE A 69 25.40 -4.71 -22.27
C PHE A 69 26.29 -5.60 -21.39
N LEU A 70 25.67 -6.31 -20.43
CA LEU A 70 26.36 -7.26 -19.57
C LEU A 70 27.04 -8.38 -20.37
N THR A 71 26.31 -8.98 -21.33
CA THR A 71 26.83 -10.10 -22.13
C THR A 71 28.05 -9.73 -22.97
N ARG A 72 28.14 -8.48 -23.45
CA ARG A 72 29.28 -8.00 -24.24
C ARG A 72 30.39 -7.34 -23.40
N GLY A 73 30.25 -7.31 -22.07
CA GLY A 73 31.21 -6.68 -21.17
C GLY A 73 31.28 -5.16 -21.29
N ALA A 74 30.17 -4.50 -21.65
CA ALA A 74 30.09 -3.05 -21.71
C ALA A 74 30.16 -2.42 -20.32
N SER A 75 30.63 -1.17 -20.26
CA SER A 75 30.66 -0.41 -19.01
C SER A 75 29.26 0.00 -18.56
N LEU A 76 29.12 0.34 -17.27
CA LEU A 76 27.88 0.86 -16.73
C LEU A 76 27.49 2.19 -17.40
N GLU A 77 28.46 3.04 -17.76
CA GLU A 77 28.21 4.31 -18.44
C GLU A 77 27.47 4.12 -19.78
N GLU A 78 27.76 3.05 -20.51
CA GLU A 78 27.06 2.73 -21.76
C GLU A 78 25.60 2.29 -21.53
N ALA A 79 25.30 1.63 -20.41
CA ALA A 79 23.98 1.12 -20.08
C ALA A 79 23.10 2.11 -19.30
N LEU A 80 23.71 3.12 -18.66
CA LEU A 80 23.01 4.13 -17.86
C LEU A 80 21.87 4.83 -18.60
N PRO A 81 22.04 5.27 -19.87
CA PRO A 81 20.93 5.88 -20.61
C PRO A 81 19.71 4.96 -20.72
N THR A 82 19.92 3.65 -20.92
CA THR A 82 18.83 2.67 -20.95
C THR A 82 18.10 2.59 -19.61
N LEU A 83 18.84 2.55 -18.49
CA LEU A 83 18.24 2.50 -17.15
C LEU A 83 17.45 3.76 -16.79
N ARG A 84 17.92 4.94 -17.22
CA ARG A 84 17.29 6.23 -16.95
C ARG A 84 15.97 6.43 -17.66
N GLU A 85 15.81 5.83 -18.85
CA GLU A 85 14.58 5.91 -19.65
C GLU A 85 13.50 4.92 -19.20
N LEU A 86 13.79 4.00 -18.28
CA LEU A 86 12.81 3.05 -17.76
C LEU A 86 11.85 3.74 -16.79
N GLU A 87 10.65 4.02 -17.29
CA GLU A 87 9.52 4.57 -16.54
C GLU A 87 8.30 3.66 -16.68
N TYR A 88 7.43 3.67 -15.68
CA TYR A 88 6.17 2.92 -15.71
C TYR A 88 5.15 3.55 -14.76
N GLY A 89 3.86 3.38 -15.06
CA GLY A 89 2.81 4.07 -14.30
C GLY A 89 2.93 5.60 -14.42
N SER A 90 2.48 6.33 -13.40
CA SER A 90 2.62 7.79 -13.32
C SER A 90 4.01 8.21 -12.81
N ASP A 91 4.50 7.52 -11.79
CA ASP A 91 5.65 7.98 -10.99
C ASP A 91 6.69 6.87 -10.75
N GLY A 92 6.61 5.76 -11.49
CA GLY A 92 7.52 4.62 -11.35
C GLY A 92 8.85 4.86 -12.06
N TYR A 93 9.96 4.66 -11.34
CA TYR A 93 11.31 4.85 -11.85
C TYR A 93 12.29 3.84 -11.25
N ILE A 94 13.38 3.57 -11.97
CA ILE A 94 14.49 2.76 -11.48
C ILE A 94 15.48 3.62 -10.71
N PHE A 95 15.97 3.13 -9.57
CA PHE A 95 17.07 3.74 -8.84
C PHE A 95 18.17 2.71 -8.56
N GLY A 96 19.38 3.20 -8.32
CA GLY A 96 20.49 2.31 -8.02
C GLY A 96 21.63 2.98 -7.29
N TYR A 97 22.32 2.16 -6.51
CA TYR A 97 23.42 2.54 -5.65
C TYR A 97 24.56 1.53 -5.78
N ASP A 98 25.79 1.96 -5.59
CA ASP A 98 26.91 1.03 -5.47
C ASP A 98 26.96 0.34 -4.09
N SER A 99 27.90 -0.59 -3.88
CA SER A 99 28.08 -1.27 -2.57
C SER A 99 28.37 -0.33 -1.40
N LYS A 100 28.86 0.88 -1.68
CA LYS A 100 29.22 1.93 -0.71
C LYS A 100 28.09 2.94 -0.51
N GLY A 101 26.91 2.69 -1.10
CA GLY A 101 25.76 3.59 -1.01
C GLY A 101 25.91 4.87 -1.82
N ILE A 102 26.82 4.92 -2.79
CA ILE A 102 26.90 6.03 -3.75
C ILE A 102 25.74 5.90 -4.74
N ARG A 103 24.95 6.96 -4.92
CA ARG A 103 23.85 6.95 -5.88
C ARG A 103 24.38 6.97 -7.31
N ILE A 104 23.92 6.03 -8.12
CA ILE A 104 24.36 5.86 -9.52
C ILE A 104 23.25 6.19 -10.52
N VAL A 105 21.99 5.88 -10.19
CA VAL A 105 20.83 6.19 -11.04
C VAL A 105 19.60 6.51 -10.19
N MET A 106 18.77 7.45 -10.66
CA MET A 106 17.49 7.83 -10.04
C MET A 106 16.51 8.28 -11.13
N GLY A 107 16.10 7.33 -11.98
CA GLY A 107 15.29 7.61 -13.17
C GLY A 107 15.94 8.67 -14.06
N LYS A 108 15.15 9.63 -14.54
CA LYS A 108 15.65 10.77 -15.32
C LYS A 108 16.28 11.87 -14.47
N HIS A 109 16.25 11.77 -13.14
CA HIS A 109 16.74 12.82 -12.25
C HIS A 109 18.23 12.68 -11.94
N ASP A 110 18.94 13.80 -11.96
CA ASP A 110 20.38 13.88 -11.60
C ASP A 110 20.63 14.23 -10.13
N LYS A 111 19.57 14.41 -9.34
CA LYS A 111 19.71 14.89 -7.96
C LYS A 111 20.47 13.87 -7.10
N GLY A 112 21.62 14.29 -6.60
CA GLY A 112 22.46 13.51 -5.68
C GLY A 112 23.17 12.32 -6.30
N ILE A 113 23.29 12.24 -7.64
CA ILE A 113 24.18 11.26 -8.27
C ILE A 113 25.62 11.51 -7.81
N GLY A 114 26.34 10.44 -7.44
CA GLY A 114 27.71 10.52 -6.91
C GLY A 114 27.82 10.83 -5.41
N GLU A 115 26.72 11.17 -4.75
CA GLU A 115 26.70 11.35 -3.29
C GLU A 115 26.48 10.02 -2.57
N SER A 116 27.09 9.88 -1.38
CA SER A 116 26.84 8.75 -0.50
C SER A 116 25.57 8.96 0.32
N TYR A 117 24.72 7.94 0.30
CA TYR A 117 23.54 7.83 1.15
C TYR A 117 23.64 6.63 2.10
N PHE A 118 24.84 6.08 2.30
CA PHE A 118 25.05 4.89 3.13
C PHE A 118 24.59 5.09 4.58
N ASP A 119 24.70 6.31 5.09
CA ASP A 119 24.30 6.67 6.45
C ASP A 119 22.93 7.38 6.50
N LEU A 120 22.22 7.45 5.36
CA LEU A 120 20.89 8.06 5.32
C LEU A 120 19.92 7.23 6.17
N GLN A 121 19.34 7.89 7.17
CA GLN A 121 18.25 7.34 7.96
C GLN A 121 16.92 7.88 7.46
N ASP A 122 15.91 7.01 7.42
CA ASP A 122 14.52 7.44 7.25
C ASP A 122 13.95 8.00 8.56
N GLN A 123 12.70 8.46 8.54
CA GLN A 123 12.05 9.03 9.73
C GLN A 123 11.84 8.04 10.89
N GLN A 124 12.06 6.74 10.68
CA GLN A 124 12.02 5.72 11.72
C GLN A 124 13.42 5.32 12.22
N GLY A 125 14.49 5.93 11.67
CA GLY A 125 15.87 5.63 12.02
C GLY A 125 16.48 4.47 11.24
N ASN A 126 15.78 3.94 10.23
CA ASN A 126 16.27 2.82 9.42
C ASN A 126 17.32 3.30 8.43
N TYR A 127 18.44 2.58 8.31
CA TYR A 127 19.47 2.86 7.31
C TYR A 127 19.06 2.30 5.94
N LEU A 128 18.10 2.96 5.31
CA LEU A 128 17.35 2.43 4.17
C LEU A 128 18.24 1.96 3.01
N ILE A 129 19.34 2.66 2.72
CA ILE A 129 20.26 2.29 1.63
C ILE A 129 21.06 1.03 1.97
N ARG A 130 21.47 0.86 3.23
CA ARG A 130 22.19 -0.35 3.67
C ARG A 130 21.31 -1.58 3.56
N GLU A 131 20.05 -1.45 3.98
CA GLU A 131 19.07 -2.53 3.89
C GLU A 131 18.76 -2.88 2.43
N LEU A 132 18.55 -1.87 1.59
CA LEU A 132 18.36 -2.04 0.15
C LEU A 132 19.54 -2.77 -0.52
N ILE A 133 20.78 -2.36 -0.24
CA ILE A 133 21.98 -3.03 -0.77
C ILE A 133 22.09 -4.47 -0.25
N THR A 134 21.74 -4.71 1.01
CA THR A 134 21.77 -6.05 1.61
C THR A 134 20.73 -6.96 0.95
N ASN A 135 19.48 -6.50 0.84
CA ASN A 135 18.36 -7.26 0.27
C ASN A 135 18.50 -7.47 -1.24
N ALA A 136 19.20 -6.57 -1.94
CA ALA A 136 19.52 -6.71 -3.35
C ALA A 136 20.34 -7.98 -3.65
N LYS A 137 21.20 -8.41 -2.72
CA LYS A 137 22.06 -9.60 -2.91
C LYS A 137 21.28 -10.90 -2.98
N THR A 138 20.14 -10.98 -2.31
CA THR A 138 19.24 -12.14 -2.32
C THR A 138 18.00 -11.93 -3.19
N GLY A 139 17.76 -10.71 -3.67
CA GLY A 139 16.55 -10.37 -4.40
C GLY A 139 15.34 -10.30 -3.48
N ASP A 140 15.29 -9.30 -2.61
CA ASP A 140 14.24 -9.15 -1.61
C ASP A 140 13.67 -7.72 -1.54
N TYR A 141 12.62 -7.56 -0.73
CA TYR A 141 11.90 -6.32 -0.52
C TYR A 141 12.43 -5.54 0.68
N THR A 142 12.31 -4.22 0.63
CA THR A 142 12.63 -3.31 1.75
C THR A 142 11.51 -2.28 1.88
N THR A 143 11.00 -2.10 3.09
CA THR A 143 10.02 -1.06 3.43
C THR A 143 10.72 0.05 4.20
N TYR A 144 10.56 1.29 3.76
CA TYR A 144 11.20 2.47 4.36
C TYR A 144 10.38 3.71 4.04
N TYR A 145 10.78 4.86 4.58
CA TYR A 145 10.14 6.13 4.27
C TYR A 145 11.02 7.01 3.38
N PHE A 146 10.44 7.51 2.30
CA PHE A 146 11.15 8.36 1.35
C PHE A 146 10.20 9.34 0.68
N PRO A 147 10.63 10.56 0.31
CA PRO A 147 9.77 11.49 -0.41
C PRO A 147 9.58 11.08 -1.88
N LYS A 148 8.40 11.38 -2.44
CA LYS A 148 8.17 11.34 -3.88
C LYS A 148 9.12 12.30 -4.61
N PRO A 149 9.50 12.03 -5.86
CA PRO A 149 10.30 12.98 -6.64
C PRO A 149 9.66 14.38 -6.65
N GLY A 150 10.43 15.40 -6.27
CA GLY A 150 9.94 16.78 -6.18
C GLY A 150 9.23 17.16 -4.86
N GLU A 151 8.95 16.20 -3.98
CA GLU A 151 8.35 16.43 -2.66
C GLU A 151 9.39 16.38 -1.53
N THR A 152 9.00 16.86 -0.35
CA THR A 152 9.81 16.83 0.87
C THR A 152 9.23 15.92 1.96
N LYS A 153 7.94 15.62 1.89
CA LYS A 153 7.25 14.76 2.85
C LYS A 153 7.62 13.30 2.60
N ALA A 154 8.20 12.65 3.60
CA ALA A 154 8.51 11.23 3.52
C ALA A 154 7.21 10.40 3.61
N LEU A 155 7.04 9.46 2.69
CA LEU A 155 5.90 8.56 2.62
C LEU A 155 6.38 7.10 2.69
N PRO A 156 5.55 6.18 3.21
CA PRO A 156 5.91 4.76 3.25
C PRO A 156 6.07 4.23 1.83
N LYS A 157 7.21 3.58 1.59
CA LYS A 157 7.61 3.04 0.29
C LYS A 157 8.05 1.61 0.45
N LEU A 158 7.51 0.74 -0.40
CA LEU A 158 7.96 -0.64 -0.56
C LEU A 158 8.79 -0.72 -1.84
N SER A 159 10.00 -1.26 -1.74
CA SER A 159 10.86 -1.49 -2.90
C SER A 159 11.28 -2.95 -3.01
N TYR A 160 11.54 -3.39 -4.24
CA TYR A 160 12.25 -4.63 -4.54
C TYR A 160 13.57 -4.27 -5.19
N SER A 161 14.62 -5.04 -4.89
CA SER A 161 15.95 -4.77 -5.40
C SER A 161 16.71 -6.02 -5.77
N ILE A 162 17.63 -5.89 -6.72
CA ILE A 162 18.57 -6.93 -7.13
C ILE A 162 19.99 -6.33 -7.19
N TYR A 163 20.99 -7.21 -7.17
CA TYR A 163 22.38 -6.84 -7.37
C TYR A 163 22.86 -7.27 -8.76
N ILE A 164 23.62 -6.39 -9.42
CA ILE A 164 24.35 -6.66 -10.67
C ILE A 164 25.85 -6.59 -10.33
N PRO A 165 26.48 -7.75 -10.05
CA PRO A 165 27.86 -7.81 -9.58
C PRO A 165 28.89 -7.19 -10.54
N GLU A 166 28.67 -7.31 -11.85
CA GLU A 166 29.57 -6.81 -12.89
C GLU A 166 29.79 -5.30 -12.82
N TRP A 167 28.83 -4.59 -12.25
CA TRP A 167 28.82 -3.12 -12.14
C TRP A 167 28.83 -2.63 -10.70
N ASP A 168 28.98 -3.53 -9.71
CA ASP A 168 28.80 -3.23 -8.29
C ASP A 168 27.48 -2.50 -8.00
N LEU A 169 26.41 -2.81 -8.75
CA LEU A 169 25.19 -2.00 -8.78
C LEU A 169 24.04 -2.73 -8.10
N MET A 170 23.56 -2.17 -6.99
CA MET A 170 22.21 -2.43 -6.51
C MET A 170 21.23 -1.67 -7.42
N LEU A 171 20.27 -2.38 -8.00
CA LEU A 171 19.21 -1.84 -8.84
C LEU A 171 17.86 -2.15 -8.20
N GLY A 172 17.02 -1.13 -8.03
CA GLY A 172 15.75 -1.28 -7.37
C GLY A 172 14.68 -0.37 -7.94
N THR A 173 13.47 -0.67 -7.52
CA THR A 173 12.31 0.14 -7.84
C THR A 173 11.26 -0.03 -6.74
N GLY A 174 10.30 0.89 -6.65
CA GLY A 174 9.39 0.91 -5.50
C GLY A 174 8.08 1.65 -5.76
N PHE A 175 7.06 1.30 -4.98
CA PHE A 175 5.78 1.98 -4.92
C PHE A 175 5.55 2.57 -3.54
N TYR A 176 4.86 3.70 -3.49
CA TYR A 176 4.37 4.26 -2.25
C TYR A 176 3.08 3.54 -1.85
N THR A 177 2.91 3.27 -0.56
CA THR A 177 1.75 2.50 -0.05
C THR A 177 0.59 3.39 0.40
N ASP A 178 0.75 4.72 0.32
CA ASP A 178 -0.29 5.70 0.63
C ASP A 178 -1.54 5.52 -0.24
N ASP A 179 -1.38 5.07 -1.49
CA ASP A 179 -2.51 4.75 -2.37
C ASP A 179 -3.38 3.60 -1.82
N ILE A 180 -2.75 2.60 -1.19
CA ILE A 180 -3.46 1.48 -0.57
C ILE A 180 -4.23 1.98 0.66
N ASP A 181 -3.58 2.81 1.48
CA ASP A 181 -4.19 3.40 2.67
C ASP A 181 -5.41 4.27 2.30
N ALA A 182 -5.34 5.01 1.19
CA ALA A 182 -6.44 5.81 0.67
C ALA A 182 -7.64 4.95 0.25
N VAL A 183 -7.39 3.83 -0.45
CA VAL A 183 -8.46 2.88 -0.83
C VAL A 183 -9.11 2.26 0.41
N ILE A 184 -8.33 1.87 1.41
CA ILE A 184 -8.84 1.32 2.67
C ILE A 184 -9.69 2.36 3.42
N ALA A 185 -9.25 3.62 3.45
CA ALA A 185 -9.98 4.71 4.07
C ALA A 185 -11.35 4.93 3.40
N ASP A 186 -11.40 4.93 2.07
CA ASP A 186 -12.64 5.05 1.30
C ASP A 186 -13.60 3.86 1.54
N MET A 187 -13.07 2.63 1.57
CA MET A 187 -13.86 1.44 1.89
C MET A 187 -14.52 1.52 3.28
N ASN A 188 -13.77 1.96 4.29
CA ASN A 188 -14.31 2.14 5.64
C ASN A 188 -15.38 3.25 5.69
N SER A 189 -15.14 4.37 5.02
CA SER A 189 -16.10 5.48 4.93
C SER A 189 -17.43 5.04 4.28
N ASN A 190 -17.34 4.32 3.16
CA ASN A 190 -18.50 3.80 2.44
C ASN A 190 -19.26 2.74 3.26
N ALA A 191 -18.53 1.84 3.94
CA ALA A 191 -19.14 0.83 4.81
C ALA A 191 -19.89 1.46 5.99
N ASN A 192 -19.31 2.49 6.63
CA ASN A 192 -19.95 3.21 7.73
C ASN A 192 -21.20 3.94 7.26
N SER A 193 -21.12 4.64 6.13
CA SER A 193 -22.28 5.35 5.54
C SER A 193 -23.42 4.38 5.18
N ALA A 194 -23.09 3.22 4.62
CA ALA A 194 -24.08 2.18 4.31
C ALA A 194 -24.73 1.59 5.58
N LEU A 195 -23.93 1.41 6.64
CA LEU A 195 -24.42 0.94 7.94
C LEU A 195 -25.37 1.96 8.58
N GLU A 196 -25.00 3.24 8.62
CA GLU A 196 -25.85 4.32 9.16
C GLU A 196 -27.20 4.40 8.42
N ASN A 197 -27.17 4.38 7.08
CA ASN A 197 -28.39 4.38 6.26
C ASN A 197 -29.26 3.15 6.53
N THR A 198 -28.67 1.97 6.69
CA THR A 198 -29.40 0.73 6.99
C THR A 198 -30.06 0.80 8.37
N LEU A 199 -29.34 1.27 9.38
CA LEU A 199 -29.89 1.43 10.73
C LEU A 199 -31.00 2.48 10.78
N ALA A 200 -30.82 3.62 10.09
CA ALA A 200 -31.83 4.65 9.98
C ALA A 200 -33.10 4.14 9.26
N ALA A 201 -32.94 3.36 8.20
CA ALA A 201 -34.06 2.72 7.50
C ALA A 201 -34.83 1.77 8.42
N ILE A 202 -34.13 0.90 9.17
CA ILE A 202 -34.77 -0.01 10.14
C ILE A 202 -35.54 0.79 11.20
N ALA A 203 -34.95 1.86 11.73
CA ALA A 203 -35.62 2.73 12.69
C ALA A 203 -36.87 3.39 12.12
N MET A 204 -36.79 3.96 10.90
CA MET A 204 -37.93 4.58 10.23
C MET A 204 -39.06 3.58 9.97
N PHE A 205 -38.74 2.36 9.51
CA PHE A 205 -39.74 1.30 9.32
C PHE A 205 -40.44 0.94 10.63
N CYS A 206 -39.72 0.93 11.76
CA CYS A 206 -40.32 0.63 13.06
C CYS A 206 -41.21 1.77 13.59
N PHE A 207 -40.96 3.02 13.23
CA PHE A 207 -41.81 4.16 13.58
C PHE A 207 -43.04 4.30 12.68
N ALA A 208 -43.01 3.72 11.48
CA ALA A 208 -44.12 3.77 10.51
C ALA A 208 -45.21 2.70 10.77
N ILE A 209 -44.95 1.72 11.64
CA ILE A 209 -45.86 0.61 12.02
C ILE A 209 -46.47 0.89 13.39
#